data_AF-A0A9D9Y0K0-F1
#
_entry.id   AF-A0A9D9Y0K0-F1
#
_cell.length_a   1.000
_cell.length_b   1.000
_cell.length_c   1.000
_cell.angle_alpha   90.00
_cell.angle_beta   90.00
_cell.angle_gamma   90.00
#
_symmetry.space_group_name_H-M   'P 1'
#
loop_
_entity.id
_entity.type
_entity.pdbx_description
1 polymer ?
#
loop_
_entity_poly.entity_id
_entity_poly.type
_entity_poly.pdbx_seq_one_letter_code
_entity_poly.pdbx_strand_id
1 'polypeptide(L)'
;MSVNGRIAQNKDIFLYAFSLAVILFVLRWMEIRFLIIDYSIELYIGAIAIFFTGLGIWLALKLTDKKTETIIIEKEVYISNNHKFQINDKALDQTGLSKRELEVLGLISDGLSNEEIAEKLFISLNTIKTHTSNLFEK
;
A
#
# COMPACT_ATOMS: atom_id res chain seq x y z
N MET A 1 31.47 -75.26 2.44
CA MET A 1 30.00 -75.27 2.22
C MET A 1 29.62 -73.89 1.69
N SER A 2 29.46 -73.75 0.36
CA SER A 2 29.47 -72.47 -0.35
C SER A 2 28.08 -71.81 -0.38
N VAL A 3 27.97 -70.62 0.22
CA VAL A 3 26.74 -69.82 0.31
C VAL A 3 26.40 -69.10 -1.02
N ASN A 4 27.32 -69.12 -1.99
CA ASN A 4 27.18 -68.38 -3.26
C ASN A 4 26.12 -68.93 -4.24
N GLY A 5 25.52 -70.11 -3.97
CA GLY A 5 24.56 -70.74 -4.87
C GLY A 5 23.10 -70.26 -4.75
N ARG A 6 22.69 -69.71 -3.59
CA ARG A 6 21.26 -69.37 -3.35
C ARG A 6 20.84 -68.01 -3.88
N ILE A 7 21.80 -67.09 -4.10
CA ILE A 7 21.53 -65.74 -4.62
C ILE A 7 21.32 -65.76 -6.14
N ALA A 8 21.87 -66.77 -6.83
CA ALA A 8 21.75 -66.90 -8.28
C ALA A 8 20.36 -67.38 -8.74
N GLN A 9 19.63 -68.12 -7.91
CA GLN A 9 18.35 -68.75 -8.26
C GLN A 9 17.16 -67.78 -8.20
N ASN A 10 17.30 -66.64 -7.50
CA ASN A 10 16.24 -65.63 -7.34
C ASN A 10 16.54 -64.33 -8.11
N LYS A 11 17.54 -64.32 -9.00
CA LYS A 11 17.92 -63.13 -9.78
C LYS A 11 16.74 -62.59 -10.61
N ASP A 12 15.90 -63.50 -11.12
CA ASP A 12 14.73 -63.13 -11.91
C ASP A 12 13.71 -62.38 -11.05
N ILE A 13 13.50 -62.81 -9.79
CA ILE A 13 12.62 -62.13 -8.84
C ILE A 13 13.11 -60.71 -8.56
N PHE A 14 14.43 -60.53 -8.41
CA PHE A 14 15.02 -59.20 -8.27
C PHE A 14 14.87 -58.36 -9.53
N LEU A 15 14.97 -58.96 -10.71
CA LEU A 15 14.80 -58.28 -11.99
C LEU A 15 13.35 -57.78 -12.16
N TYR A 16 12.36 -58.62 -11.84
CA TYR A 16 10.95 -58.23 -11.86
C TYR A 16 10.62 -57.18 -10.80
N ALA A 17 11.15 -57.32 -9.58
CA ALA A 17 10.98 -56.31 -8.53
C ALA A 17 11.60 -54.97 -8.91
N PHE A 18 12.78 -54.98 -9.54
CA PHE A 18 13.44 -53.79 -10.04
C PHE A 18 12.65 -53.16 -11.20
N SER A 19 12.21 -53.97 -12.16
CA SER A 19 11.37 -53.50 -13.27
C SER A 19 10.08 -52.87 -12.75
N LEU A 20 9.42 -53.48 -11.77
CA LEU A 20 8.20 -52.95 -11.15
C LEU A 20 8.48 -51.63 -10.43
N ALA A 21 9.58 -51.54 -9.68
CA ALA A 21 9.98 -50.30 -9.01
C ALA A 21 10.27 -49.17 -10.02
N VAL A 22 10.93 -49.49 -11.14
CA VAL A 22 11.19 -48.52 -12.22
C VAL A 22 9.89 -48.06 -12.87
N ILE A 23 8.97 -48.98 -13.16
CA ILE A 23 7.65 -48.66 -13.73
C ILE A 23 6.87 -47.74 -12.77
N LEU A 24 6.80 -48.09 -11.48
CA LEU A 24 6.12 -47.27 -10.47
C LEU A 24 6.77 -45.90 -10.31
N PHE A 25 8.10 -45.82 -10.36
CA PHE A 25 8.82 -44.57 -10.30
C PHE A 25 8.50 -43.66 -11.50
N VAL A 26 8.52 -44.21 -12.71
CA VAL A 26 8.17 -43.48 -13.93
C VAL A 26 6.71 -43.04 -13.92
N LEU A 27 5.79 -43.89 -13.46
CA LEU A 27 4.37 -43.54 -13.31
C LEU A 27 4.17 -42.40 -12.32
N ARG A 28 4.80 -42.47 -11.13
CA ARG A 28 4.78 -41.38 -10.14
C ARG A 28 5.36 -40.08 -10.71
N TRP A 29 6.47 -40.19 -11.45
CA TRP A 29 7.11 -39.03 -12.07
C TRP A 29 6.22 -38.38 -13.13
N MET A 30 5.54 -39.19 -13.95
CA MET A 30 4.56 -38.71 -14.92
C MET A 30 3.33 -38.12 -14.26
N GLU A 31 2.77 -38.76 -13.22
CA GLU A 31 1.65 -38.20 -12.44
C GLU A 31 2.01 -36.82 -11.90
N ILE A 32 3.20 -36.67 -11.30
CA ILE A 32 3.67 -35.38 -10.76
C ILE A 32 3.79 -34.36 -11.90
N ARG A 33 4.37 -34.73 -13.04
CA ARG A 33 4.52 -33.81 -14.18
C ARG A 33 3.18 -33.46 -14.84
N PHE A 34 2.27 -34.42 -14.94
CA PHE A 34 0.97 -34.27 -15.61
C PHE A 34 -0.02 -33.48 -14.75
N LEU A 35 -0.05 -33.74 -13.44
CA LEU A 35 -0.81 -32.94 -12.47
C LEU A 35 -0.34 -31.49 -12.50
N ILE A 36 0.98 -31.27 -12.61
CA ILE A 36 1.55 -29.93 -12.80
C ILE A 36 1.10 -29.31 -14.12
N ILE A 37 1.02 -30.06 -15.23
CA ILE A 37 0.67 -29.52 -16.56
C ILE A 37 -0.82 -29.13 -16.64
N ASP A 38 -1.74 -29.99 -16.24
CA ASP A 38 -3.18 -29.71 -16.35
C ASP A 38 -3.68 -28.73 -15.28
N TYR A 39 -3.11 -28.76 -14.07
CA TYR A 39 -3.38 -27.77 -13.02
C TYR A 39 -2.38 -26.60 -13.02
N SER A 40 -1.56 -26.45 -14.08
CA SER A 40 -0.50 -25.41 -14.18
C SER A 40 -1.04 -24.03 -13.84
N ILE A 41 -2.22 -23.71 -14.37
CA ILE A 41 -2.79 -22.36 -14.32
C ILE A 41 -3.29 -22.07 -12.90
N GLU A 42 -4.02 -22.99 -12.28
CA GLU A 42 -4.51 -22.83 -10.90
C GLU A 42 -3.34 -22.77 -9.90
N LEU A 43 -2.34 -23.62 -10.08
CA LEU A 43 -1.12 -23.62 -9.25
C LEU A 43 -0.32 -22.33 -9.44
N TYR A 44 -0.18 -21.83 -10.67
CA TYR A 44 0.54 -20.58 -10.97
C TYR A 44 -0.18 -19.36 -10.39
N ILE A 45 -1.51 -19.28 -10.54
CA ILE A 45 -2.33 -18.21 -9.95
C ILE A 45 -2.25 -18.28 -8.42
N GLY A 46 -2.32 -19.48 -7.83
CA GLY A 46 -2.15 -19.67 -6.38
C GLY A 46 -0.77 -19.24 -5.89
N ALA A 47 0.30 -19.62 -6.62
CA ALA A 47 1.67 -19.21 -6.29
C ALA A 47 1.85 -17.70 -6.40
N ILE A 48 1.31 -17.07 -7.44
CA ILE A 48 1.28 -15.61 -7.59
C ILE A 48 0.50 -14.98 -6.43
N ALA A 49 -0.68 -15.49 -6.09
CA ALA A 49 -1.50 -14.94 -5.01
C ALA A 49 -0.77 -14.98 -3.66
N ILE A 50 -0.10 -16.09 -3.34
CA ILE A 50 0.71 -16.23 -2.13
C ILE A 50 1.90 -15.26 -2.16
N PHE A 51 2.59 -15.16 -3.30
CA PHE A 51 3.70 -14.24 -3.49
C PHE A 51 3.27 -12.78 -3.26
N PHE A 52 2.20 -12.33 -3.92
CA PHE A 52 1.69 -10.96 -3.78
C PHE A 52 1.09 -10.67 -2.41
N THR A 53 0.43 -11.65 -1.78
CA THR A 53 -0.10 -11.50 -0.41
C THR A 53 1.04 -11.34 0.59
N GLY A 54 2.08 -12.19 0.49
CA GLY A 54 3.27 -12.07 1.33
C GLY A 54 4.02 -10.77 1.09
N LEU A 55 4.21 -10.39 -0.18
CA LEU A 55 4.86 -9.13 -0.56
C LEU A 55 4.05 -7.92 -0.07
N GLY A 56 2.73 -7.95 -0.19
CA GLY A 56 1.83 -6.88 0.26
C GLY A 56 1.84 -6.70 1.77
N ILE A 57 1.76 -7.80 2.54
CA ILE A 57 1.86 -7.78 4.00
C ILE A 57 3.25 -7.27 4.42
N TRP A 58 4.31 -7.78 3.81
CA TRP A 58 5.68 -7.33 4.09
C TRP A 58 5.87 -5.85 3.77
N LEU A 59 5.37 -5.39 2.62
CA LEU A 59 5.49 -4.01 2.19
C LEU A 59 4.65 -3.09 3.07
N ALA A 60 3.44 -3.50 3.45
CA ALA A 60 2.59 -2.75 4.37
C ALA A 60 3.27 -2.57 5.72
N LEU A 61 3.76 -3.66 6.32
CA LEU A 61 4.51 -3.58 7.59
C LEU A 61 5.79 -2.75 7.45
N LYS A 62 6.54 -2.91 6.36
CA LYS A 62 7.79 -2.17 6.11
C LYS A 62 7.59 -0.68 5.85
N LEU A 63 6.46 -0.28 5.25
CA LEU A 63 6.15 1.12 4.96
C LEU A 63 5.37 1.80 6.10
N THR A 64 4.61 1.03 6.88
CA THR A 64 3.87 1.54 8.05
C THR A 64 4.79 1.87 9.23
N ASP A 65 6.01 1.35 9.27
CA ASP A 65 7.04 1.71 10.26
C ASP A 65 7.68 3.10 10.06
N LYS A 66 7.12 3.98 9.22
CA LYS A 66 7.47 5.40 9.29
C LYS A 66 6.80 6.00 10.52
N LYS A 67 7.46 5.81 11.66
CA LYS A 67 7.38 6.68 12.85
C LYS A 67 7.10 8.09 12.35
N THR A 68 5.90 8.58 12.56
CA THR A 68 5.55 9.99 12.42
C THR A 68 6.21 10.73 13.59
N GLU A 69 7.53 10.68 13.64
CA GLU A 69 8.26 11.89 13.94
C GLU A 69 8.11 12.72 12.68
N THR A 70 7.03 13.48 12.63
CA THR A 70 7.08 14.83 12.11
C THR A 70 8.27 15.49 12.80
N ILE A 71 9.46 15.27 12.25
CA ILE A 71 10.48 16.29 12.19
C ILE A 71 9.78 17.36 11.35
N ILE A 72 9.07 18.23 12.07
CA ILE A 72 8.81 19.58 11.65
C ILE A 72 10.19 20.02 11.19
N ILE A 73 10.39 20.10 9.87
CA ILE A 73 11.48 20.90 9.34
C ILE A 73 11.02 22.32 9.63
N GLU A 74 11.11 22.69 10.90
CA GLU A 74 11.59 23.98 11.35
C GLU A 74 13.00 24.08 10.76
N LYS A 75 13.08 24.23 9.44
CA LYS A 75 13.92 25.31 8.98
C LYS A 75 13.18 26.51 9.54
N GLU A 76 13.57 26.93 10.74
CA GLU A 76 13.19 28.21 11.30
C GLU A 76 13.72 29.24 10.29
N VAL A 77 12.94 29.47 9.23
CA VAL A 77 13.02 30.69 8.48
C VAL A 77 12.51 31.69 9.49
N TYR A 78 13.44 32.26 10.26
CA TYR A 78 13.21 33.47 11.02
C TYR A 78 12.88 34.56 10.00
N ILE A 79 11.66 34.55 9.48
CA ILE A 79 11.08 35.77 8.97
C ILE A 79 10.81 36.57 10.23
N SER A 80 11.79 37.41 10.59
CA SER A 80 11.58 38.48 11.55
C SER A 80 10.58 39.46 10.92
N ASN A 81 9.31 39.07 10.89
CA ASN A 81 8.19 39.92 10.53
C ASN A 81 7.90 40.83 11.73
N ASN A 82 8.86 41.70 12.03
CA ASN A 82 8.61 42.86 12.87
C ASN A 82 7.85 43.96 12.11
N HIS A 83 7.44 43.69 10.86
CA HIS A 83 6.33 44.37 10.24
C HIS A 83 5.05 43.69 10.69
N LYS A 84 4.39 44.25 11.70
CA LYS A 84 2.96 43.99 11.92
C LYS A 84 2.29 44.07 10.55
N PHE A 85 1.68 42.98 10.09
CA PHE A 85 0.85 42.99 8.89
C PHE A 85 -0.21 44.06 9.08
N GLN A 86 -0.02 45.20 8.43
CA GLN A 86 -0.99 46.29 8.43
C GLN A 86 -1.91 46.03 7.25
N ILE A 87 -3.16 45.76 7.57
CA ILE A 87 -4.23 45.68 6.57
C ILE A 87 -4.24 47.02 5.83
N ASN A 88 -3.97 46.98 4.52
CA ASN A 88 -4.09 48.18 3.70
C ASN A 88 -5.58 48.40 3.43
N ASP A 89 -6.20 49.26 4.23
CA ASP A 89 -7.64 49.56 4.14
C ASP A 89 -8.07 49.94 2.71
N LYS A 90 -7.22 50.64 1.95
CA LYS A 90 -7.48 50.99 0.55
C LYS A 90 -7.52 49.80 -0.40
N ALA A 91 -6.70 48.79 -0.15
CA ALA A 91 -6.69 47.56 -0.95
C ALA A 91 -7.88 46.66 -0.56
N LEU A 92 -8.30 46.71 0.70
CA LEU A 92 -9.43 45.92 1.19
C LEU A 92 -10.77 46.41 0.63
N ASP A 93 -10.91 47.72 0.43
CA ASP A 93 -12.06 48.31 -0.28
C ASP A 93 -12.10 47.92 -1.77
N GLN A 94 -10.96 47.59 -2.38
CA GLN A 94 -10.86 47.21 -3.80
C GLN A 94 -11.16 45.74 -4.05
N THR A 95 -10.95 44.85 -3.07
CA THR A 95 -11.17 43.40 -3.24
C THR A 95 -12.65 43.03 -3.21
N GLY A 96 -13.52 43.90 -2.67
CA GLY A 96 -14.96 43.64 -2.61
C GLY A 96 -15.32 42.35 -1.86
N LEU A 97 -14.49 41.98 -0.88
CA LEU A 97 -14.72 40.83 0.00
C LEU A 97 -15.81 41.15 1.01
N SER A 98 -16.73 40.21 1.19
CA SER A 98 -17.68 40.26 2.28
C SER A 98 -16.99 40.04 3.62
N LYS A 99 -17.62 40.50 4.70
CA LYS A 99 -17.14 40.27 6.08
C LYS A 99 -16.85 38.78 6.34
N ARG A 100 -17.70 37.91 5.79
CA ARG A 100 -17.58 36.47 5.98
C ARG A 100 -16.41 35.86 5.20
N GLU A 101 -16.15 36.34 3.99
CA GLU A 101 -14.99 35.91 3.20
C GLU A 101 -13.68 36.38 3.84
N LEU A 102 -13.67 37.57 4.46
CA LEU A 102 -12.51 38.09 5.21
C LEU A 102 -12.22 37.23 6.44
N GLU A 103 -13.24 36.87 7.22
CA GLU A 103 -13.11 35.94 8.34
C GLU A 103 -12.56 34.58 7.89
N VAL A 104 -13.08 34.03 6.79
CA VAL A 104 -12.61 32.76 6.22
C VAL A 104 -11.15 32.89 5.73
N LEU A 105 -10.79 33.98 5.05
CA LEU A 105 -9.43 34.24 4.59
C LEU A 105 -8.43 34.31 5.74
N GLY A 106 -8.80 34.94 6.85
CA GLY A 106 -7.97 34.97 8.06
C GLY A 106 -7.69 33.58 8.61
N LEU A 107 -8.72 32.74 8.70
CA LEU A 107 -8.56 31.37 9.20
C LEU A 107 -7.76 30.47 8.23
N ILE A 108 -7.86 30.73 6.92
CA ILE A 108 -7.00 30.09 5.91
C ILE A 108 -5.55 30.53 6.08
N SER A 109 -5.30 31.81 6.38
CA SER A 109 -3.95 32.32 6.64
C SER A 109 -3.33 31.73 7.91
N ASP A 110 -4.16 31.32 8.88
CA ASP A 110 -3.75 30.57 10.07
C ASP A 110 -3.47 29.07 9.77
N GLY A 111 -3.72 28.61 8.54
CA GLY A 111 -3.46 27.22 8.11
C GLY A 111 -4.58 26.23 8.44
N LEU A 112 -5.78 26.70 8.80
CA LEU A 112 -6.91 25.83 9.11
C LEU A 112 -7.54 25.23 7.87
N SER A 113 -7.98 23.97 7.97
CA SER A 113 -8.75 23.27 6.94
C SER A 113 -10.19 23.77 6.88
N ASN A 114 -10.86 23.56 5.74
CA ASN A 114 -12.27 23.96 5.58
C ASN A 114 -13.20 23.32 6.61
N GLU A 115 -12.85 22.15 7.14
CA GLU A 115 -13.60 21.43 8.18
C GLU A 115 -13.42 22.12 9.54
N GLU A 116 -12.18 22.43 9.92
CA GLU A 116 -11.87 23.17 11.16
C GLU A 116 -12.44 24.60 11.13
N ILE A 117 -12.43 25.24 9.95
CA ILE A 117 -13.06 26.55 9.75
C ILE A 117 -14.58 26.45 9.94
N ALA A 118 -15.22 25.42 9.40
CA ALA A 118 -16.65 25.19 9.55
C ALA A 118 -17.06 25.02 11.01
N GLU A 119 -16.26 24.26 11.78
CA GLU A 119 -16.44 24.06 13.22
C GLU A 119 -16.25 25.37 13.99
N LYS A 120 -15.15 26.10 13.74
CA LYS A 120 -14.82 27.36 14.43
C LYS A 120 -15.84 28.47 14.16
N LEU A 121 -16.41 28.48 12.96
CA LEU A 121 -17.39 29.46 12.53
C LEU A 121 -18.85 28.99 12.72
N PHE A 122 -19.07 27.81 13.31
CA PHE A 122 -20.37 27.18 13.59
C PHE A 122 -21.30 27.14 12.37
N ILE A 123 -20.77 26.82 11.19
CA ILE A 123 -21.53 26.70 9.94
C ILE A 123 -21.22 25.41 9.21
N SER A 124 -22.06 25.04 8.23
CA SER A 124 -21.85 23.80 7.48
C SER A 124 -20.61 23.88 6.59
N LEU A 125 -19.95 22.74 6.37
CA LEU A 125 -18.83 22.62 5.43
C LEU A 125 -19.21 23.10 4.02
N ASN A 126 -20.44 22.84 3.59
CA ASN A 126 -20.93 23.29 2.28
C ASN A 126 -20.96 24.83 2.19
N THR A 127 -21.41 25.49 3.25
CA THR A 127 -21.41 26.95 3.35
C THR A 127 -20.00 27.51 3.29
N ILE A 128 -19.04 26.88 3.98
CA ILE A 128 -17.62 27.27 3.88
C ILE A 128 -17.12 27.13 2.47
N LYS A 129 -17.32 25.97 1.81
CA LYS A 129 -16.88 25.75 0.44
C LYS A 129 -17.40 26.81 -0.53
N THR A 130 -18.65 27.24 -0.39
CA THR A 130 -19.20 28.33 -1.19
C THR A 130 -18.48 29.65 -0.92
N HIS A 131 -18.26 30.02 0.35
CA HIS A 131 -17.50 31.22 0.69
C HIS A 131 -16.04 31.16 0.21
N THR A 132 -15.38 30.01 0.30
CA THR A 132 -14.00 29.85 -0.20
C THR A 132 -13.94 29.93 -1.72
N SER A 133 -14.91 29.35 -2.43
CA SER A 133 -14.97 29.41 -3.89
C SER A 133 -15.11 30.85 -4.38
N ASN A 134 -16.05 31.61 -3.79
CA ASN A 134 -16.27 33.01 -4.16
C ASN A 134 -15.06 33.90 -3.79
N LEU A 135 -14.37 33.58 -2.69
CA LEU A 135 -13.14 34.24 -2.28
C LEU A 135 -12.01 34.03 -3.29
N PHE A 136 -11.84 32.83 -3.84
CA PHE A 136 -10.80 32.53 -4.83
C PHE A 136 -11.11 33.02 -6.25
N GLU A 137 -12.38 33.30 -6.55
CA GLU A 137 -12.80 33.81 -7.87
C GLU A 137 -12.58 35.32 -8.02
N LYS A 138 -12.43 36.05 -6.91
CA LYS A 138 -12.17 37.49 -6.85
C LYS A 138 -10.67 37.79 -6.94
#